data_AF-A0A9X1Q7G7-F1
#
_entry.id   AF-A0A9X1Q7G7-F1
#
_cell.length_a   1.000
_cell.length_b   1.000
_cell.length_c   1.000
_cell.angle_alpha   90.00
_cell.angle_beta   90.00
_cell.angle_gamma   90.00
#
_symmetry.space_group_name_H-M   'P 1'
#
loop_
_entity.id
_entity.type
_entity.pdbx_description
1 polymer ?
#
loop_
_entity_poly.entity_id
_entity_poly.type
_entity_poly.pdbx_seq_one_letter_code
_entity_poly.pdbx_strand_id
1 'polypeptide(L)'
;MAAALAMALGGTSSAAAAPADSGSRTGSGSASAGVADTARKGADRTAEVTMREVPVEKLVTRTPDSKGHLKVLLENGKTAEIPASAKDRVTKALSARDADDDVSTKGTVYGNCGSSYVTLHQKDNDYPVRMRTGFDLNQPAVAYAWVAAVTGPGFADSYTRSGSLFFERSWDGEYNSDGDESEGWYFAAVAPGSNAVLWNGNVCTSGGPTELEYLTEPKAACLENVPSGTESAGDGWIRNTSVGVDHRNKTTTPPDGPGQRASAATACLTQTGGGNAARGDITGWRDAQIFRDANAPGAVLARCHLIANVLGGKGQSARHQQTNLVPCFQVGMNTGTPSMRTYETIVQNAVDNDLGRNDAVSYSVIPLYEDATSTIPSSVIMSATLQRADGSSRSLFWFRIVGNTGPGGVNLGN
;
A
#
# COMPACT_ATOMS: atom_id res chain seq x y z
N MET A 1 -26.28 49.87 -41.99
CA MET A 1 -25.13 49.28 -41.26
C MET A 1 -25.21 47.79 -41.52
N ALA A 2 -24.51 47.21 -42.52
CA ALA A 2 -23.08 47.25 -42.82
C ALA A 2 -22.25 46.60 -41.69
N ALA A 3 -21.37 45.61 -41.93
CA ALA A 3 -20.91 45.02 -43.20
C ALA A 3 -20.59 43.52 -43.07
N ALA A 4 -20.41 42.86 -44.22
CA ALA A 4 -19.89 41.49 -44.31
C ALA A 4 -18.35 41.47 -44.25
N LEU A 5 -17.76 40.28 -44.04
CA LEU A 5 -16.68 39.81 -44.91
C LEU A 5 -16.56 38.28 -44.86
N ALA A 6 -16.34 37.68 -46.02
CA ALA A 6 -15.86 36.31 -46.16
C ALA A 6 -14.42 36.35 -46.68
N MET A 7 -13.61 35.33 -46.37
CA MET A 7 -12.46 35.01 -47.21
C MET A 7 -12.03 33.55 -47.03
N ALA A 8 -11.72 32.90 -48.15
CA ALA A 8 -11.17 31.56 -48.20
C ALA A 8 -9.94 31.57 -49.10
N LEU A 9 -8.82 31.05 -48.60
CA LEU A 9 -7.61 30.65 -49.32
C LEU A 9 -7.08 29.42 -48.55
N GLY A 10 -6.59 28.34 -49.15
CA GLY A 10 -6.06 28.22 -50.51
C GLY A 10 -4.54 28.19 -50.44
N GLY A 11 -3.97 27.03 -50.12
CA GLY A 11 -2.53 26.88 -49.90
C GLY A 11 -2.06 25.44 -50.14
N THR A 12 -1.56 25.17 -51.34
CA THR A 12 -0.89 23.93 -51.72
C THR A 12 0.62 24.06 -51.56
N SER A 13 1.28 23.06 -51.00
CA SER A 13 2.72 22.86 -51.18
C SER A 13 3.08 21.37 -51.21
N SER A 14 3.72 20.96 -52.30
CA SER A 14 4.33 19.64 -52.51
C SER A 14 5.82 19.83 -52.77
N ALA A 15 6.67 19.07 -52.07
CA ALA A 15 8.11 18.84 -52.29
C ALA A 15 8.72 18.37 -50.95
N ALA A 16 9.79 17.56 -50.88
CA ALA A 16 10.42 16.67 -51.85
C ALA A 16 11.21 15.59 -51.05
N ALA A 17 11.78 14.59 -51.73
CA ALA A 17 12.40 13.43 -51.09
C ALA A 17 13.91 13.57 -50.80
N ALA A 18 14.38 12.69 -49.90
CA ALA A 18 15.76 12.16 -49.79
C ALA A 18 16.84 13.10 -49.19
N PRO A 19 17.98 12.55 -48.69
CA PRO A 19 18.41 11.14 -48.70
C PRO A 19 18.64 10.51 -47.31
N ALA A 20 19.02 9.22 -47.34
CA ALA A 20 19.39 8.42 -46.17
C ALA A 20 20.71 8.89 -45.52
N ASP A 21 20.85 8.60 -44.22
CA ASP A 21 22.15 8.55 -43.54
C ASP A 21 22.37 7.16 -42.92
N SER A 22 23.56 6.61 -43.13
CA SER A 22 23.92 5.22 -42.82
C SER A 22 24.65 5.13 -41.49
N GLY A 23 23.90 5.24 -40.39
CA GLY A 23 24.42 5.18 -39.02
C GLY A 23 24.52 3.77 -38.43
N SER A 24 25.47 2.96 -38.90
CA SER A 24 25.76 1.65 -38.27
C SER A 24 26.37 1.83 -36.87
N ARG A 25 25.58 1.62 -35.81
CA ARG A 25 26.10 1.36 -34.45
C ARG A 25 25.43 0.15 -33.80
N THR A 26 26.17 -0.96 -33.80
CA THR A 26 26.01 -2.06 -32.86
C THR A 26 26.13 -1.56 -31.42
N GLY A 27 25.15 -1.92 -30.58
CA GLY A 27 25.05 -1.43 -29.21
C GLY A 27 23.99 -2.17 -28.41
N SER A 28 24.09 -3.50 -28.34
CA SER A 28 23.20 -4.32 -27.50
C SER A 28 23.54 -4.12 -26.02
N GLY A 29 23.03 -3.03 -25.45
CA GLY A 29 23.06 -2.72 -24.03
C GLY A 29 21.68 -2.93 -23.43
N SER A 30 21.34 -4.17 -23.09
CA SER A 30 20.09 -4.50 -22.39
C SER A 30 20.17 -4.06 -20.93
N ALA A 31 20.10 -2.75 -20.70
CA ALA A 31 19.95 -2.17 -19.39
C ALA A 31 18.52 -2.42 -18.89
N SER A 32 18.34 -3.52 -18.15
CA SER A 32 17.18 -3.71 -17.30
C SER A 32 17.17 -2.58 -16.26
N ALA A 33 16.41 -1.53 -16.53
CA ALA A 33 16.08 -0.52 -15.54
C ALA A 33 15.26 -1.21 -14.44
N GLY A 34 15.93 -1.70 -13.41
CA GLY A 34 15.31 -2.05 -12.15
C GLY A 34 14.72 -0.77 -11.58
N VAL A 35 13.44 -0.53 -11.86
CA VAL A 35 12.64 0.44 -11.13
C VAL A 35 12.57 -0.10 -9.72
N ALA A 36 13.48 0.38 -8.87
CA ALA A 36 13.42 0.13 -7.44
C ALA A 36 12.10 0.70 -6.96
N ASP A 37 11.19 -0.19 -6.57
CA ASP A 37 9.86 0.15 -6.12
C ASP A 37 9.96 0.74 -4.71
N THR A 38 10.39 2.00 -4.63
CA THR A 38 10.35 2.81 -3.41
C THR A 38 8.92 3.26 -3.17
N ALA A 39 8.06 2.26 -2.89
CA ALA A 39 6.82 2.46 -2.16
C ALA A 39 7.13 3.40 -0.98
N ARG A 40 6.34 4.47 -0.86
CA ARG A 40 6.58 5.53 0.13
C ARG A 40 6.26 5.01 1.53
N LYS A 41 7.20 4.28 2.13
CA LYS A 41 7.28 4.19 3.60
C LYS A 41 7.27 5.63 4.11
N GLY A 42 6.28 5.97 4.93
CA GLY A 42 6.14 7.29 5.52
C GLY A 42 7.45 7.69 6.19
N ALA A 43 7.91 8.92 5.98
CA ALA A 43 9.07 9.40 6.71
C ALA A 43 8.67 9.55 8.19
N ASP A 44 9.33 8.76 9.05
CA ASP A 44 9.08 8.71 10.50
C ASP A 44 8.90 10.11 11.11
N ARG A 45 7.81 10.31 11.86
CA ARG A 45 7.47 11.60 12.48
C ARG A 45 7.60 11.55 13.99
N THR A 46 8.63 12.22 14.50
CA THR A 46 8.87 12.36 15.93
C THR A 46 8.34 13.69 16.43
N ALA A 47 7.40 13.66 17.37
CA ALA A 47 7.03 14.82 18.18
C ALA A 47 8.02 14.98 19.33
N GLU A 48 8.68 16.13 19.42
CA GLU A 48 9.66 16.44 20.47
C GLU A 48 9.26 17.72 21.23
N VAL A 49 9.31 17.69 22.56
CA VAL A 49 8.99 18.81 23.43
C VAL A 49 10.03 18.94 24.56
N THR A 50 10.48 20.16 24.81
CA THR A 50 11.42 20.53 25.87
C THR A 50 10.92 20.14 27.27
N MET A 51 11.79 19.48 28.04
CA MET A 51 11.58 19.14 29.44
C MET A 51 11.95 20.31 30.37
N ARG A 52 11.29 20.39 31.53
CA ARG A 52 11.50 21.45 32.52
C ARG A 52 12.00 20.89 33.84
N GLU A 53 13.10 21.45 34.35
CA GLU A 53 13.58 21.14 35.69
C GLU A 53 12.57 21.68 36.70
N VAL A 54 12.33 20.96 37.79
CA VAL A 54 11.56 21.47 38.93
C VAL A 54 12.18 20.90 40.21
N PRO A 55 12.60 21.75 41.16
CA PRO A 55 13.07 21.28 42.45
C PRO A 55 11.95 20.59 43.23
N VAL A 56 12.35 19.66 44.08
CA VAL A 56 11.44 19.06 45.07
C VAL A 56 11.29 20.04 46.23
N GLU A 57 10.04 20.28 46.64
CA GLU A 57 9.68 21.02 47.85
C GLU A 57 9.65 20.09 49.06
N LYS A 58 9.06 18.89 48.93
CA LYS A 58 9.03 17.87 50.00
C LYS A 58 8.67 16.48 49.51
N LEU A 59 9.07 15.45 50.28
CA LEU A 59 8.50 14.11 50.17
C LEU A 59 7.05 14.10 50.71
N VAL A 60 6.09 13.68 49.88
CA VAL A 60 4.69 13.50 50.27
C VAL A 60 4.47 12.11 50.88
N THR A 61 5.09 11.07 50.32
CA THR A 61 5.15 9.74 50.94
C THR A 61 6.58 9.40 51.34
N ARG A 62 6.74 8.73 52.49
CA ARG A 62 8.04 8.26 53.01
C ARG A 62 8.30 6.77 52.76
N THR A 63 7.23 6.00 52.60
CA THR A 63 7.22 4.57 52.26
C THR A 63 6.85 4.45 50.79
N PRO A 64 7.55 3.62 49.99
CA PRO A 64 7.15 3.33 48.63
C PRO A 64 5.77 2.67 48.56
N ASP A 65 5.05 2.89 47.46
CA ASP A 65 3.84 2.14 47.15
C ASP A 65 4.17 0.70 46.68
N SER A 66 3.13 -0.06 46.30
CA SER A 66 3.27 -1.43 45.80
C SER A 66 4.01 -1.56 44.46
N LYS A 67 4.28 -0.43 43.77
CA LYS A 67 5.08 -0.37 42.54
C LYS A 67 6.51 0.10 42.79
N GLY A 68 6.85 0.47 44.04
CA GLY A 68 8.16 1.00 44.41
C GLY A 68 8.31 2.49 44.16
N HIS A 69 7.22 3.26 44.07
CA HIS A 69 7.24 4.72 43.87
C HIS A 69 7.00 5.52 45.15
N LEU A 70 7.60 6.70 45.20
CA LEU A 70 7.37 7.73 46.21
C LEU A 70 6.72 8.95 45.54
N LYS A 71 5.81 9.62 46.26
CA LYS A 71 5.23 10.88 45.82
C LYS A 71 6.03 12.04 46.40
N VAL A 72 6.36 13.01 45.56
CA VAL A 72 7.02 14.26 45.94
C VAL A 72 6.15 15.44 45.53
N LEU A 73 6.17 16.50 46.32
CA LEU A 73 5.62 17.80 45.93
C LEU A 73 6.75 18.61 45.31
N LEU A 74 6.51 19.15 44.12
CA LEU A 74 7.42 20.02 43.40
C LEU A 74 7.06 21.49 43.69
N GLU A 75 8.02 22.40 43.55
CA GLU A 75 7.81 23.84 43.84
C GLU A 75 6.74 24.52 42.97
N ASN A 76 6.37 23.91 41.84
CA ASN A 76 5.25 24.35 41.00
C ASN A 76 3.87 23.93 41.54
N GLY A 77 3.80 23.37 42.77
CA GLY A 77 2.59 22.90 43.43
C GLY A 77 2.06 21.56 42.94
N LYS A 78 2.68 20.92 41.94
CA LYS A 78 2.27 19.60 41.44
C LYS A 78 2.97 18.48 42.18
N THR A 79 2.31 17.33 42.27
CA THR A 79 2.95 16.10 42.75
C THR A 79 3.52 15.28 41.60
N ALA A 80 4.73 14.73 41.77
CA ALA A 80 5.32 13.75 40.86
C ALA A 80 5.58 12.41 41.58
N GLU A 81 5.58 11.32 40.82
CA GLU A 81 5.99 10.00 41.28
C GLU A 81 7.45 9.75 40.85
N ILE A 82 8.30 9.35 41.80
CA ILE A 82 9.71 9.01 41.58
C ILE A 82 9.97 7.58 42.04
N PRO A 83 10.93 6.85 41.45
CA PRO A 83 11.35 5.54 41.97
C PRO A 83 11.97 5.65 43.36
N ALA A 84 11.73 4.66 44.22
CA ALA A 84 12.29 4.62 45.58
C ALA A 84 13.83 4.68 45.62
N SER A 85 14.52 4.23 44.56
CA SER A 85 15.98 4.35 44.40
C SER A 85 16.49 5.80 44.37
N ALA A 86 15.63 6.77 44.04
CA ALA A 86 15.98 8.19 44.04
C ALA A 86 15.83 8.87 45.42
N LYS A 87 15.24 8.19 46.41
CA LYS A 87 14.86 8.76 47.72
C LYS A 87 16.01 9.50 48.40
N ASP A 88 17.18 8.88 48.48
CA ASP A 88 18.31 9.44 49.22
C ASP A 88 18.91 10.66 48.51
N ARG A 89 18.83 10.71 47.18
CA ARG A 89 19.26 11.87 46.38
C ARG A 89 18.32 13.05 46.58
N VAL A 90 17.01 12.83 46.52
CA VAL A 90 16.00 13.85 46.79
C VAL A 90 16.09 14.33 48.25
N THR A 91 16.24 13.41 49.21
CA THR A 91 16.38 13.76 50.64
C THR A 91 17.64 14.59 50.88
N LYS A 92 18.77 14.23 50.26
CA LYS A 92 20.01 15.02 50.35
C LYS A 92 19.87 16.41 49.72
N ALA A 93 19.17 16.52 48.59
CA ALA A 93 18.93 17.80 47.93
C ALA A 93 18.05 18.73 48.78
N LEU A 94 16.97 18.19 49.36
CA LEU A 94 16.13 18.90 50.33
C LEU A 94 16.96 19.39 51.53
N SER A 95 17.71 18.49 52.20
CA SER A 95 18.54 18.87 53.35
C SER A 95 19.65 19.88 53.01
N ALA A 96 20.10 19.95 51.76
CA ALA A 96 21.06 20.95 51.31
C ALA A 96 20.41 22.32 51.10
N ARG A 97 19.14 22.38 50.66
CA ARG A 97 18.37 23.63 50.53
C ARG A 97 17.94 24.17 51.89
N ASP A 98 17.48 23.30 52.79
CA ASP A 98 17.12 23.66 54.17
C ASP A 98 18.33 24.25 54.96
N ALA A 99 19.56 24.00 54.50
CA ALA A 99 20.80 24.55 55.05
C ALA A 99 21.25 25.88 54.40
N ASP A 100 20.61 26.29 53.30
CA ASP A 100 20.93 27.47 52.47
C ASP A 100 19.76 28.51 52.49
N ASP A 101 18.86 28.37 53.48
CA ASP A 101 17.52 28.97 53.54
C ASP A 101 17.49 30.50 53.84
N ASP A 102 18.64 31.18 53.70
CA ASP A 102 18.78 32.65 53.77
C ASP A 102 18.47 33.33 52.42
N VAL A 103 18.22 32.55 51.35
CA VAL A 103 17.87 33.07 50.00
C VAL A 103 16.56 32.45 49.48
N SER A 104 15.44 33.09 49.84
CA SER A 104 14.09 32.77 49.33
C SER A 104 13.98 32.95 47.80
N THR A 105 14.30 31.90 47.05
CA THR A 105 14.22 31.84 45.56
C THR A 105 12.80 31.56 45.02
N LYS A 106 11.77 32.10 45.69
CA LYS A 106 10.36 32.05 45.23
C LYS A 106 10.15 32.95 44.00
N GLY A 107 10.54 32.43 42.84
CA GLY A 107 10.44 33.12 41.55
C GLY A 107 11.36 32.57 40.45
N THR A 108 12.17 31.54 40.73
CA THR A 108 13.09 30.96 39.74
C THR A 108 12.35 30.40 38.53
N VAL A 109 12.61 30.96 37.35
CA VAL A 109 12.20 30.37 36.07
C VAL A 109 13.10 29.17 35.81
N TYR A 110 12.60 27.97 36.08
CA TYR A 110 13.39 26.75 35.92
C TYR A 110 13.75 26.48 34.44
N GLY A 111 14.98 26.02 34.23
CA GLY A 111 15.57 25.88 32.90
C GLY A 111 15.12 24.64 32.12
N ASN A 112 15.52 24.63 30.85
CA ASN A 112 15.50 23.45 29.99
C ASN A 112 16.48 22.39 30.56
N CYS A 113 15.95 21.24 30.99
CA CYS A 113 16.76 20.11 31.48
C CYS A 113 16.95 19.00 30.45
N GLY A 114 16.35 19.12 29.26
CA GLY A 114 16.37 18.12 28.22
C GLY A 114 15.22 18.27 27.22
N SER A 115 15.03 17.26 26.38
CA SER A 115 13.84 17.07 25.55
C SER A 115 13.23 15.70 25.77
N SER A 116 11.96 15.58 25.45
CA SER A 116 11.17 14.37 25.53
C SER A 116 10.44 14.16 24.21
N TYR A 117 10.31 12.91 23.76
CA TYR A 117 9.71 12.60 22.48
C TYR A 117 8.73 11.43 22.53
N VAL A 118 7.84 11.42 21.52
CA VAL A 118 7.08 10.25 21.10
C VAL A 118 7.07 10.20 19.58
N THR A 119 7.18 8.98 19.05
CA THR A 119 7.17 8.69 17.62
C THR A 119 6.18 7.55 17.44
N LEU A 120 5.21 7.75 16.54
CA LEU A 120 4.41 6.65 16.02
C LEU A 120 5.06 6.11 14.76
N HIS A 121 4.91 4.80 14.55
CA HIS A 121 5.24 4.14 13.32
C HIS A 121 4.29 2.97 13.08
N GLN A 122 4.11 2.64 11.81
CA GLN A 122 3.78 1.28 11.41
C GLN A 122 4.99 0.36 11.63
N LYS A 123 4.78 -0.83 12.19
CA LYS A 123 5.85 -1.83 12.30
C LYS A 123 6.17 -2.45 10.93
N ASP A 124 7.38 -2.98 10.80
CA ASP A 124 7.90 -3.55 9.54
C ASP A 124 7.39 -4.97 9.22
N ASN A 125 6.52 -5.56 10.05
CA ASN A 125 6.00 -6.91 9.88
C ASN A 125 4.55 -7.03 10.41
N ASP A 126 3.61 -6.63 9.55
CA ASP A 126 2.16 -6.52 9.82
C ASP A 126 1.77 -5.42 10.83
N TYR A 127 0.49 -5.41 11.21
CA TYR A 127 -0.11 -4.42 12.11
C TYR A 127 0.25 -4.77 13.54
N PRO A 128 1.28 -4.11 14.08
CA PRO A 128 0.93 -3.36 15.26
C PRO A 128 1.37 -1.90 15.20
N VAL A 129 0.70 -1.14 16.05
CA VAL A 129 1.05 0.23 16.39
C VAL A 129 2.37 0.19 17.15
N ARG A 130 3.43 0.70 16.52
CA ARG A 130 4.73 0.83 17.18
C ARG A 130 4.87 2.25 17.71
N MET A 131 5.09 2.38 19.01
CA MET A 131 5.35 3.65 19.67
C MET A 131 6.77 3.63 20.24
N ARG A 132 7.64 4.53 19.76
CA ARG A 132 8.91 4.83 20.42
C ARG A 132 8.74 6.07 21.28
N THR A 133 9.32 6.10 22.46
CA THR A 133 9.23 7.24 23.38
C THR A 133 10.43 7.30 24.30
N GLY A 134 10.80 8.50 24.73
CA GLY A 134 11.96 8.67 25.58
C GLY A 134 12.32 10.11 25.83
N PHE A 135 13.56 10.32 26.25
CA PHE A 135 14.11 11.63 26.57
C PHE A 135 15.64 11.69 26.45
N ASP A 136 16.13 12.91 26.24
CA ASP A 136 17.54 13.28 26.23
C ASP A 136 17.76 14.45 27.19
N LEU A 137 18.68 14.33 28.15
CA LEU A 137 18.88 15.27 29.26
C LEU A 137 20.18 16.07 29.11
N ASN A 138 20.11 17.33 29.48
CA ASN A 138 21.27 18.22 29.57
C ASN A 138 22.21 17.84 30.73
N GLN A 139 21.74 17.03 31.69
CA GLN A 139 22.48 16.62 32.89
C GLN A 139 22.27 15.12 33.19
N PRO A 140 23.24 14.45 33.84
CA PRO A 140 23.08 13.08 34.33
C PRO A 140 21.85 12.87 35.23
N ALA A 141 21.16 11.75 35.08
CA ALA A 141 20.05 11.36 35.94
C ALA A 141 20.33 10.04 36.68
N VAL A 142 19.69 9.88 37.84
CA VAL A 142 19.84 8.68 38.69
C VAL A 142 18.67 7.72 38.54
N ALA A 143 17.49 8.21 38.16
CA ALA A 143 16.28 7.40 38.00
C ALA A 143 15.24 8.10 37.12
N TYR A 144 14.20 7.38 36.71
CA TYR A 144 13.05 7.90 35.95
C TYR A 144 11.76 7.14 36.24
N ALA A 145 10.63 7.79 36.00
CA ALA A 145 9.32 7.20 35.90
C ALA A 145 8.63 7.75 34.64
N TRP A 146 8.27 6.87 33.72
CA TRP A 146 7.73 7.20 32.40
C TRP A 146 6.39 6.53 32.16
N VAL A 147 5.47 7.30 31.61
CA VAL A 147 4.19 6.83 31.08
C VAL A 147 3.98 7.48 29.71
N ALA A 148 3.76 6.65 28.70
CA ALA A 148 3.21 7.05 27.42
C ALA A 148 1.94 6.23 27.16
N ALA A 149 1.03 6.77 26.34
CA ALA A 149 -0.19 6.08 25.94
C ALA A 149 -0.41 6.24 24.45
N VAL A 150 -1.07 5.25 23.85
CA VAL A 150 -1.44 5.24 22.45
C VAL A 150 -2.90 4.80 22.29
N THR A 151 -3.62 5.46 21.40
CA THR A 151 -5.07 5.30 21.22
C THR A 151 -5.44 5.36 19.74
N GLY A 152 -6.41 4.57 19.30
CA GLY A 152 -6.88 4.49 17.92
C GLY A 152 -8.22 3.76 17.79
N PRO A 153 -8.64 3.34 16.58
CA PRO A 153 -9.93 2.72 16.35
C PRO A 153 -10.08 1.37 17.06
N GLY A 154 -10.81 1.35 18.18
CA GLY A 154 -11.00 0.16 19.02
C GLY A 154 -9.80 -0.19 19.91
N PHE A 155 -8.72 0.59 19.87
CA PHE A 155 -7.45 0.32 20.53
C PHE A 155 -7.08 1.42 21.54
N ALA A 156 -6.60 1.03 22.71
CA ALA A 156 -6.02 1.94 23.70
C ALA A 156 -5.09 1.17 24.65
N ASP A 157 -3.84 1.60 24.77
CA ASP A 157 -2.87 1.02 25.70
C ASP A 157 -1.95 2.08 26.32
N SER A 158 -1.31 1.73 27.44
CA SER A 158 -0.40 2.58 28.22
C SER A 158 0.92 1.87 28.51
N TYR A 159 2.00 2.38 27.92
CA TYR A 159 3.36 1.96 28.20
C TYR A 159 3.90 2.67 29.44
N THR A 160 4.03 1.93 30.55
CA THR A 160 4.58 2.42 31.83
C THR A 160 5.91 1.77 32.13
N ARG A 161 6.96 2.56 32.37
CA ARG A 161 8.31 2.05 32.68
C ARG A 161 9.06 2.99 33.62
N SER A 162 9.74 2.44 34.61
CA SER A 162 10.60 3.20 35.53
C SER A 162 11.89 2.45 35.84
N GLY A 163 12.95 3.15 36.24
CA GLY A 163 14.22 2.49 36.57
C GLY A 163 15.28 3.41 37.14
N SER A 164 16.45 2.82 37.44
CA SER A 164 17.72 3.53 37.62
C SER A 164 18.27 3.97 36.26
N LEU A 165 19.00 5.08 36.24
CA LEU A 165 19.77 5.55 35.08
C LEU A 165 21.29 5.53 35.32
N PHE A 166 21.78 5.32 36.55
CA PHE A 166 23.22 5.24 36.82
C PHE A 166 24.08 6.39 36.23
N PHE A 167 23.55 7.62 36.20
CA PHE A 167 24.16 8.82 35.61
C PHE A 167 24.12 8.91 34.07
N GLU A 168 23.37 8.04 33.41
CA GLU A 168 22.99 8.22 32.00
C GLU A 168 22.19 9.50 31.79
N ARG A 169 22.22 10.00 30.55
CA ARG A 169 21.53 11.23 30.13
C ARG A 169 20.33 10.97 29.25
N SER A 170 20.14 9.78 28.72
CA SER A 170 19.00 9.48 27.87
C SER A 170 18.37 8.16 28.27
N TRP A 171 17.13 7.96 27.81
CA TRP A 171 16.47 6.67 27.87
C TRP A 171 15.51 6.53 26.70
N ASP A 172 15.57 5.36 26.09
CA ASP A 172 14.73 4.91 25.00
C ASP A 172 13.78 3.82 25.49
N GLY A 173 12.50 3.98 25.19
CA GLY A 173 11.45 2.99 25.38
C GLY A 173 10.73 2.70 24.07
N GLU A 174 10.31 1.46 23.91
CA GLU A 174 9.54 1.00 22.76
C GLU A 174 8.35 0.17 23.22
N TYR A 175 7.22 0.40 22.57
CA TYR A 175 5.99 -0.38 22.68
C TYR A 175 5.59 -0.85 21.27
N ASN A 176 5.09 -2.08 21.18
CA ASN A 176 4.42 -2.62 20.00
C ASN A 176 3.10 -3.23 20.51
N SER A 177 1.97 -3.03 19.81
CA SER A 177 0.76 -3.79 20.13
C SER A 177 0.94 -5.30 19.93
N ASP A 178 0.13 -6.07 20.64
CA ASP A 178 0.15 -7.55 20.63
C ASP A 178 -0.64 -8.17 19.45
N GLY A 179 -1.41 -7.38 18.69
CA GLY A 179 -2.25 -7.88 17.59
C GLY A 179 -2.58 -6.84 16.53
N ASP A 180 -3.33 -7.30 15.51
CA ASP A 180 -3.58 -6.52 14.30
C ASP A 180 -4.61 -5.40 14.49
N GLU A 181 -4.12 -4.22 14.87
CA GLU A 181 -4.94 -3.03 15.06
C GLU A 181 -5.49 -2.48 13.73
N SER A 182 -6.71 -1.92 13.76
CA SER A 182 -7.45 -1.52 12.54
C SER A 182 -6.88 -0.28 11.85
N GLU A 183 -7.10 -0.11 10.53
CA GLU A 183 -6.75 1.15 9.85
C GLU A 183 -7.40 2.37 10.51
N GLY A 184 -6.61 3.44 10.67
CA GLY A 184 -7.15 4.75 11.03
C GLY A 184 -6.13 5.68 11.70
N TRP A 185 -6.66 6.70 12.37
CA TRP A 185 -5.87 7.68 13.11
C TRP A 185 -5.47 7.14 14.48
N TYR A 186 -4.15 7.08 14.73
CA TYR A 186 -3.55 6.75 16.01
C TYR A 186 -2.93 7.99 16.63
N PHE A 187 -3.24 8.22 17.90
CA PHE A 187 -2.71 9.30 18.71
C PHE A 187 -1.86 8.72 19.82
N ALA A 188 -0.61 9.18 19.91
CA ALA A 188 0.31 8.84 20.99
C ALA A 188 0.69 10.07 21.79
N ALA A 189 0.83 9.91 23.11
CA ALA A 189 1.16 11.00 24.02
C ALA A 189 2.01 10.51 25.19
N VAL A 190 3.00 11.32 25.58
CA VAL A 190 3.69 11.16 26.86
C VAL A 190 2.87 11.85 27.95
N ALA A 191 2.62 11.17 29.06
CA ALA A 191 1.89 11.75 30.18
C ALA A 191 2.68 12.91 30.83
N PRO A 192 2.04 14.04 31.20
CA PRO A 192 2.72 15.15 31.87
C PRO A 192 3.34 14.83 33.25
N GLY A 193 3.13 13.63 33.79
CA GLY A 193 3.79 13.14 35.01
C GLY A 193 5.13 12.44 34.74
N SER A 194 5.45 12.13 33.48
CA SER A 194 6.67 11.47 33.06
C SER A 194 7.90 12.32 33.36
N ASN A 195 8.89 11.74 34.05
CA ASN A 195 10.00 12.48 34.62
C ASN A 195 11.29 11.66 34.81
N ALA A 196 12.41 12.37 34.91
CA ALA A 196 13.71 11.85 35.34
C ALA A 196 14.20 12.61 36.58
N VAL A 197 14.76 11.91 37.56
CA VAL A 197 15.41 12.52 38.73
C VAL A 197 16.88 12.74 38.40
N LEU A 198 17.28 14.01 38.34
CA LEU A 198 18.64 14.44 38.04
C LEU A 198 19.61 14.11 39.19
N TRP A 199 20.91 14.07 38.90
CA TRP A 199 21.96 13.78 39.88
C TRP A 199 22.01 14.76 41.06
N ASN A 200 21.54 16.00 40.84
CA ASN A 200 21.40 17.07 41.83
C ASN A 200 20.16 16.91 42.74
N GLY A 201 19.25 15.96 42.44
CA GLY A 201 18.02 15.69 43.18
C GLY A 201 16.77 16.44 42.69
N ASN A 202 16.90 17.30 41.68
CA ASN A 202 15.76 17.93 41.01
C ASN A 202 15.07 16.97 40.04
N VAL A 203 13.82 17.28 39.68
CA VAL A 203 13.00 16.45 38.77
C VAL A 203 12.88 17.14 37.42
N CYS A 204 13.40 16.51 36.37
CA CYS A 204 13.20 16.93 34.98
C CYS A 204 11.88 16.33 34.47
N THR A 205 10.88 17.19 34.20
CA THR A 205 9.51 16.79 33.83
C THR A 205 9.26 16.95 32.33
N SER A 206 8.57 15.99 31.72
CA SER A 206 8.20 16.06 30.31
C SER A 206 7.16 17.15 30.05
N GLY A 207 7.28 17.82 28.89
CA GLY A 207 6.26 18.73 28.40
C GLY A 207 5.03 18.04 27.78
N GLY A 208 5.03 16.70 27.68
CA GLY A 208 3.96 15.91 27.08
C GLY A 208 3.91 16.03 25.55
N PRO A 209 4.96 15.64 24.81
CA PRO A 209 4.89 15.50 23.35
C PRO A 209 3.73 14.58 22.93
N THR A 210 3.12 14.91 21.80
CA THR A 210 1.99 14.18 21.20
C THR A 210 2.18 14.06 19.70
N GLU A 211 1.98 12.86 19.14
CA GLU A 211 2.00 12.61 17.70
C GLU A 211 0.65 12.04 17.24
N LEU A 212 0.26 12.33 15.99
CA LEU A 212 -0.97 11.86 15.36
C LEU A 212 -0.66 11.35 13.95
N GLU A 213 -0.74 10.04 13.76
CA GLU A 213 -0.44 9.39 12.49
C GLU A 213 -1.65 8.59 11.97
N TYR A 214 -1.80 8.48 10.65
CA TYR A 214 -2.79 7.60 10.04
C TYR A 214 -2.09 6.30 9.61
N LEU A 215 -2.37 5.20 10.31
CA LEU A 215 -1.79 3.90 10.01
C LEU A 215 -2.75 3.14 9.08
N THR A 216 -2.30 2.88 7.84
CA THR A 216 -3.04 2.12 6.82
C THR A 216 -2.72 0.64 6.91
N GLU A 217 -3.72 -0.23 7.04
CA GLU A 217 -4.15 -1.02 5.87
C GLU A 217 -3.10 -1.81 5.01
N PRO A 218 -1.94 -2.39 5.43
CA PRO A 218 -1.04 -3.01 4.46
C PRO A 218 -1.73 -4.18 3.77
N LYS A 219 -1.48 -4.23 2.47
CA LYS A 219 -2.31 -4.94 1.50
C LYS A 219 -1.46 -5.31 0.32
N ALA A 220 -1.90 -6.32 -0.42
CA ALA A 220 -1.26 -6.73 -1.66
C ALA A 220 -0.91 -5.52 -2.54
N ALA A 221 0.31 -5.45 -3.07
CA ALA A 221 0.82 -4.29 -3.82
C ALA A 221 -0.10 -3.85 -5.00
N CYS A 222 -0.87 -4.77 -5.59
CA CYS A 222 -1.86 -4.43 -6.61
C CYS A 222 -3.11 -3.69 -6.07
N LEU A 223 -3.45 -3.80 -4.77
CA LEU A 223 -4.49 -3.02 -4.09
C LEU A 223 -4.01 -1.62 -3.66
N GLU A 224 -2.70 -1.42 -3.51
CA GLU A 224 -2.11 -0.09 -3.28
C GLU A 224 -2.13 0.75 -4.56
N ASN A 225 -1.74 0.14 -5.68
CA ASN A 225 -1.48 0.82 -6.95
C ASN A 225 -2.61 0.62 -7.96
N VAL A 226 -3.85 0.95 -7.59
CA VAL A 226 -5.04 0.79 -8.44
C VAL A 226 -4.92 1.61 -9.74
N PRO A 227 -4.83 0.98 -10.93
CA PRO A 227 -4.65 1.72 -12.18
C PRO A 227 -5.91 2.48 -12.60
N SER A 228 -5.74 3.58 -13.34
CA SER A 228 -6.86 4.35 -13.88
C SER A 228 -7.66 3.58 -14.95
N GLY A 229 -8.98 3.78 -14.97
CA GLY A 229 -9.89 3.07 -15.87
C GLY A 229 -10.23 1.64 -15.44
N THR A 230 -10.09 1.33 -14.15
CA THR A 230 -10.54 0.09 -13.51
C THR A 230 -12.05 0.07 -13.28
N GLU A 231 -12.63 -1.14 -13.29
CA GLU A 231 -13.95 -1.47 -12.74
C GLU A 231 -13.75 -2.23 -11.41
N SER A 232 -14.62 -2.01 -10.41
CA SER A 232 -14.57 -2.75 -9.14
C SER A 232 -14.94 -4.22 -9.33
N ALA A 233 -14.22 -5.09 -8.62
CA ALA A 233 -14.42 -6.53 -8.55
C ALA A 233 -14.39 -6.99 -7.08
N GLY A 234 -15.39 -6.56 -6.31
CA GLY A 234 -15.32 -6.57 -4.85
C GLY A 234 -14.42 -5.45 -4.36
N ASP A 235 -13.62 -5.74 -3.34
CA ASP A 235 -12.55 -4.88 -2.84
C ASP A 235 -11.34 -4.84 -3.80
N GLY A 236 -11.29 -5.79 -4.73
CA GLY A 236 -10.36 -5.81 -5.86
C GLY A 236 -10.83 -5.00 -7.07
N TRP A 237 -10.07 -5.09 -8.17
CA TRP A 237 -10.33 -4.37 -9.41
C TRP A 237 -10.01 -5.20 -10.66
N ILE A 238 -10.65 -4.85 -11.78
CA ILE A 238 -10.36 -5.37 -13.12
C ILE A 238 -10.16 -4.19 -14.08
N ARG A 239 -9.15 -4.26 -14.94
CA ARG A 239 -8.87 -3.29 -16.01
C ARG A 239 -8.77 -3.99 -17.34
N ASN A 240 -9.68 -3.67 -18.25
CA ASN A 240 -9.69 -4.18 -19.62
C ASN A 240 -9.30 -3.05 -20.58
N THR A 241 -8.33 -3.28 -21.45
CA THR A 241 -7.92 -2.32 -22.49
C THR A 241 -8.26 -2.82 -23.87
N SER A 242 -8.46 -1.91 -24.81
CA SER A 242 -8.60 -2.22 -26.24
C SER A 242 -7.67 -1.38 -27.10
N VAL A 243 -7.54 -1.79 -28.35
CA VAL A 243 -6.93 -1.01 -29.43
C VAL A 243 -7.87 -0.98 -30.63
N GLY A 244 -7.87 0.14 -31.36
CA GLY A 244 -8.64 0.27 -32.58
C GLY A 244 -8.14 -0.65 -33.69
N VAL A 245 -9.05 -1.04 -34.59
CA VAL A 245 -8.76 -1.74 -35.85
C VAL A 245 -9.63 -1.17 -36.96
N ASP A 246 -9.12 -1.15 -38.18
CA ASP A 246 -9.80 -0.55 -39.35
C ASP A 246 -11.11 -1.27 -39.70
N HIS A 247 -11.21 -2.55 -39.36
CA HIS A 247 -12.39 -3.39 -39.58
C HIS A 247 -12.75 -4.18 -38.33
N ARG A 248 -14.03 -4.16 -37.93
CA ARG A 248 -14.56 -5.05 -36.89
C ARG A 248 -14.50 -6.51 -37.34
N ASN A 249 -14.81 -6.78 -38.60
CA ASN A 249 -14.67 -8.08 -39.24
C ASN A 249 -14.05 -7.86 -40.62
N LYS A 250 -12.88 -8.46 -40.87
CA LYS A 250 -12.06 -8.23 -42.09
C LYS A 250 -12.44 -9.14 -43.27
N THR A 251 -13.16 -10.23 -43.03
CA THR A 251 -13.48 -11.27 -44.03
C THR A 251 -14.93 -11.24 -44.53
N THR A 252 -15.78 -10.35 -43.99
CA THR A 252 -17.11 -10.11 -44.53
C THR A 252 -17.07 -9.41 -45.88
N THR A 253 -18.12 -9.52 -46.69
CA THR A 253 -18.24 -8.81 -47.97
C THR A 253 -19.51 -7.95 -47.98
N PRO A 254 -19.40 -6.61 -47.93
CA PRO A 254 -18.17 -5.83 -47.69
C PRO A 254 -17.59 -6.06 -46.28
N PRO A 255 -16.30 -5.72 -46.05
CA PRO A 255 -15.73 -5.66 -44.71
C PRO A 255 -16.53 -4.72 -43.80
N ASP A 256 -16.72 -5.09 -42.53
CA ASP A 256 -17.38 -4.22 -41.57
C ASP A 256 -16.51 -2.97 -41.28
N GLY A 257 -17.15 -1.87 -40.83
CA GLY A 257 -16.43 -0.65 -40.45
C GLY A 257 -15.54 -0.79 -39.19
N PRO A 258 -14.87 0.29 -38.77
CA PRO A 258 -13.89 0.26 -37.67
C PRO A 258 -14.37 -0.37 -36.36
N GLY A 259 -13.44 -1.04 -35.68
CA GLY A 259 -13.69 -1.82 -34.46
C GLY A 259 -12.72 -1.53 -33.32
N GLN A 260 -12.87 -2.29 -32.24
CA GLN A 260 -12.01 -2.26 -31.07
C GLN A 260 -11.75 -3.72 -30.62
N ARG A 261 -10.50 -4.18 -30.70
CA ARG A 261 -10.09 -5.51 -30.21
C ARG A 261 -9.52 -5.40 -28.80
N ALA A 262 -9.75 -6.41 -27.96
CA ALA A 262 -9.17 -6.48 -26.63
C ALA A 262 -7.64 -6.55 -26.72
N SER A 263 -6.90 -5.73 -25.94
CA SER A 263 -5.43 -5.66 -26.00
C SER A 263 -4.75 -6.19 -24.74
N ALA A 264 -5.39 -6.08 -23.57
CA ALA A 264 -4.99 -6.73 -22.33
C ALA A 264 -6.17 -6.72 -21.35
N ALA A 265 -6.14 -7.64 -20.40
CA ALA A 265 -6.94 -7.56 -19.19
C ALA A 265 -6.07 -7.87 -17.97
N THR A 266 -6.10 -6.99 -16.97
CA THR A 266 -5.41 -7.18 -15.69
C THR A 266 -6.40 -7.08 -14.54
N ALA A 267 -6.11 -7.74 -13.43
CA ALA A 267 -6.93 -7.73 -12.24
C ALA A 267 -6.09 -7.84 -10.97
N CYS A 268 -6.62 -7.29 -9.89
CA CYS A 268 -6.20 -7.57 -8.52
C CYS A 268 -7.41 -8.17 -7.82
N LEU A 269 -7.35 -9.47 -7.53
CA LEU A 269 -8.51 -10.28 -7.13
C LEU A 269 -8.46 -10.60 -5.64
N THR A 270 -9.47 -10.14 -4.89
CA THR A 270 -9.66 -10.44 -3.46
C THR A 270 -10.78 -11.46 -3.21
N GLN A 271 -11.70 -11.64 -4.16
CA GLN A 271 -12.81 -12.59 -4.09
C GLN A 271 -13.23 -13.08 -5.48
N THR A 272 -13.98 -14.18 -5.53
CA THR A 272 -14.55 -14.74 -6.76
C THR A 272 -15.99 -14.27 -7.00
N GLY A 273 -16.54 -14.58 -8.18
CA GLY A 273 -17.91 -14.25 -8.56
C GLY A 273 -18.09 -12.80 -9.05
N GLY A 274 -19.35 -12.36 -9.17
CA GLY A 274 -19.70 -11.00 -9.60
C GLY A 274 -19.56 -10.69 -11.11
N GLY A 275 -18.99 -11.58 -11.93
CA GLY A 275 -18.91 -11.41 -13.38
C GLY A 275 -20.26 -11.57 -14.11
N ASN A 276 -20.25 -11.42 -15.44
CA ASN A 276 -21.45 -11.64 -16.26
C ASN A 276 -21.16 -12.42 -17.55
N ALA A 277 -22.20 -13.03 -18.13
CA ALA A 277 -22.08 -13.93 -19.29
C ALA A 277 -21.58 -13.22 -20.56
N ALA A 278 -20.77 -13.91 -21.34
CA ALA A 278 -20.26 -13.40 -22.61
C ALA A 278 -21.36 -13.35 -23.67
N ARG A 279 -21.60 -12.17 -24.26
CA ARG A 279 -22.69 -11.93 -25.24
C ARG A 279 -22.37 -10.76 -26.17
N GLY A 280 -23.20 -10.57 -27.19
CA GLY A 280 -23.10 -9.47 -28.16
C GLY A 280 -22.17 -9.75 -29.35
N ASP A 281 -21.86 -8.71 -30.13
CA ASP A 281 -21.09 -8.81 -31.38
C ASP A 281 -19.70 -8.19 -31.20
N ILE A 282 -18.71 -9.04 -30.92
CA ILE A 282 -17.31 -8.63 -30.67
C ILE A 282 -16.53 -8.51 -31.98
N THR A 283 -15.45 -7.72 -31.97
CA THR A 283 -14.48 -7.68 -33.07
C THR A 283 -13.96 -9.10 -33.37
N GLY A 284 -13.93 -9.46 -34.65
CA GLY A 284 -13.55 -10.78 -35.16
C GLY A 284 -14.62 -11.88 -35.01
N TRP A 285 -15.81 -11.58 -34.49
CA TRP A 285 -16.82 -12.63 -34.27
C TRP A 285 -17.33 -13.27 -35.57
N ARG A 286 -17.58 -12.47 -36.61
CA ARG A 286 -18.02 -13.01 -37.92
C ARG A 286 -16.85 -13.63 -38.68
N ASP A 287 -15.66 -13.05 -38.56
CA ASP A 287 -14.44 -13.63 -39.12
C ASP A 287 -14.20 -15.05 -38.58
N ALA A 288 -14.37 -15.23 -37.26
CA ALA A 288 -14.24 -16.54 -36.61
C ALA A 288 -15.28 -17.55 -37.12
N GLN A 289 -16.52 -17.11 -37.36
CA GLN A 289 -17.58 -17.95 -37.92
C GLN A 289 -17.23 -18.41 -39.35
N ILE A 290 -16.81 -17.48 -40.21
CA ILE A 290 -16.38 -17.77 -41.59
C ILE A 290 -15.18 -18.73 -41.59
N PHE A 291 -14.16 -18.47 -40.76
CA PHE A 291 -12.99 -19.34 -40.64
C PHE A 291 -13.36 -20.75 -40.18
N ARG A 292 -14.19 -20.88 -39.14
CA ARG A 292 -14.66 -22.17 -38.63
C ARG A 292 -15.39 -22.94 -39.73
N ASP A 293 -16.32 -22.31 -40.43
CA ASP A 293 -17.15 -22.99 -41.42
C ASP A 293 -16.33 -23.51 -42.61
N ALA A 294 -15.21 -22.86 -42.93
CA ALA A 294 -14.26 -23.32 -43.94
C ALA A 294 -13.26 -24.39 -43.45
N ASN A 295 -12.72 -24.25 -42.23
CA ASN A 295 -11.54 -25.02 -41.78
C ASN A 295 -11.80 -26.04 -40.66
N ALA A 296 -12.87 -25.87 -39.88
CA ALA A 296 -13.25 -26.75 -38.77
C ALA A 296 -14.78 -26.90 -38.66
N PRO A 297 -15.45 -27.42 -39.71
CA PRO A 297 -16.91 -27.57 -39.72
C PRO A 297 -17.38 -28.39 -38.53
N GLY A 298 -18.35 -27.86 -37.78
CA GLY A 298 -18.89 -28.47 -36.56
C GLY A 298 -18.17 -28.11 -35.25
N ALA A 299 -17.02 -27.42 -35.29
CA ALA A 299 -16.38 -26.92 -34.06
C ALA A 299 -17.23 -25.81 -33.40
N VAL A 300 -17.24 -25.75 -32.07
CA VAL A 300 -18.01 -24.73 -31.34
C VAL A 300 -17.12 -23.51 -31.06
N LEU A 301 -17.60 -22.33 -31.41
CA LEU A 301 -16.97 -21.04 -31.08
C LEU A 301 -17.54 -20.48 -29.79
N ALA A 302 -16.68 -19.79 -29.04
CA ALA A 302 -17.02 -19.10 -27.82
C ALA A 302 -16.49 -17.66 -27.83
N ARG A 303 -17.14 -16.81 -27.04
CA ARG A 303 -16.62 -15.49 -26.69
C ARG A 303 -15.81 -15.69 -25.42
N CYS A 304 -14.51 -15.97 -25.55
CA CYS A 304 -13.64 -16.18 -24.40
C CYS A 304 -13.54 -14.88 -23.61
N HIS A 305 -13.80 -14.96 -22.31
CA HIS A 305 -13.38 -13.95 -21.35
C HIS A 305 -11.84 -13.92 -21.26
N LEU A 306 -11.24 -12.74 -21.03
CA LEU A 306 -9.82 -12.64 -20.67
C LEU A 306 -9.64 -12.83 -19.16
N ILE A 307 -10.42 -12.09 -18.37
CA ILE A 307 -10.70 -12.42 -16.97
C ILE A 307 -12.05 -13.13 -16.93
N ALA A 308 -12.10 -14.39 -16.51
CA ALA A 308 -13.32 -15.20 -16.46
C ALA A 308 -14.43 -14.59 -15.60
N ASN A 309 -15.70 -14.93 -15.90
CA ASN A 309 -16.84 -14.44 -15.13
C ASN A 309 -16.83 -14.90 -13.65
N VAL A 310 -16.25 -16.06 -13.38
CA VAL A 310 -16.05 -16.58 -12.01
C VAL A 310 -14.95 -15.85 -11.24
N LEU A 311 -14.14 -15.03 -11.93
CA LEU A 311 -13.13 -14.13 -11.37
C LEU A 311 -13.56 -12.65 -11.50
N GLY A 312 -14.87 -12.36 -11.53
CA GLY A 312 -15.40 -10.98 -11.64
C GLY A 312 -15.55 -10.41 -13.05
N GLY A 313 -15.00 -11.08 -14.06
CA GLY A 313 -14.97 -10.59 -15.43
C GLY A 313 -16.34 -10.34 -16.06
N LYS A 314 -16.51 -9.16 -16.65
CA LYS A 314 -17.72 -8.79 -17.40
C LYS A 314 -17.54 -9.20 -18.87
N GLY A 315 -18.49 -9.95 -19.43
CA GLY A 315 -18.60 -10.17 -20.87
C GLY A 315 -19.26 -9.00 -21.62
N GLN A 316 -19.94 -8.10 -20.89
CA GLN A 316 -20.37 -6.80 -21.42
C GLN A 316 -20.41 -5.79 -20.27
N SER A 317 -19.73 -4.65 -20.44
CA SER A 317 -19.83 -3.51 -19.50
C SER A 317 -21.08 -2.67 -19.78
N ALA A 318 -21.47 -1.82 -18.82
CA ALA A 318 -22.62 -0.91 -18.97
C ALA A 318 -22.48 0.07 -20.15
N ARG A 319 -21.26 0.27 -20.68
CA ARG A 319 -20.99 1.12 -21.86
C ARG A 319 -20.97 0.34 -23.18
N HIS A 320 -21.53 -0.87 -23.20
CA HIS A 320 -21.49 -1.81 -24.33
C HIS A 320 -20.08 -2.20 -24.80
N GLN A 321 -19.05 -1.90 -24.01
CA GLN A 321 -17.68 -2.27 -24.33
C GLN A 321 -17.45 -3.74 -23.94
N GLN A 322 -16.92 -4.51 -24.89
CA GLN A 322 -16.66 -5.94 -24.78
C GLN A 322 -15.14 -6.20 -24.74
N THR A 323 -14.40 -5.30 -24.10
CA THR A 323 -12.92 -5.27 -24.07
C THR A 323 -12.29 -6.40 -23.26
N ASN A 324 -13.11 -7.19 -22.56
CA ASN A 324 -12.72 -8.43 -21.88
C ASN A 324 -13.04 -9.69 -22.71
N LEU A 325 -13.43 -9.56 -23.99
CA LEU A 325 -13.83 -10.70 -24.82
C LEU A 325 -12.98 -10.82 -26.09
N VAL A 326 -12.66 -12.06 -26.48
CA VAL A 326 -12.06 -12.41 -27.78
C VAL A 326 -12.78 -13.59 -28.43
N PRO A 327 -12.83 -13.70 -29.78
CA PRO A 327 -13.31 -14.88 -30.47
C PRO A 327 -12.35 -16.06 -30.25
N CYS A 328 -12.89 -17.22 -29.87
CA CYS A 328 -12.07 -18.40 -29.60
C CYS A 328 -12.81 -19.71 -29.89
N PHE A 329 -12.08 -20.82 -29.93
CA PHE A 329 -12.70 -22.15 -29.84
C PHE A 329 -13.14 -22.47 -28.40
N GLN A 330 -14.37 -23.01 -28.28
CA GLN A 330 -14.92 -23.47 -26.99
C GLN A 330 -14.11 -24.65 -26.42
N VAL A 331 -13.68 -25.58 -27.27
CA VAL A 331 -12.77 -26.68 -26.92
C VAL A 331 -11.42 -26.39 -27.55
N GLY A 332 -10.39 -26.26 -26.72
CA GLY A 332 -9.11 -25.66 -27.07
C GLY A 332 -8.78 -24.53 -26.10
N MET A 333 -9.00 -23.29 -26.54
CA MET A 333 -8.66 -22.09 -25.76
C MET A 333 -9.55 -21.87 -24.54
N ASN A 334 -10.88 -21.91 -24.68
CA ASN A 334 -11.80 -21.64 -23.56
C ASN A 334 -11.76 -22.75 -22.52
N THR A 335 -11.96 -24.00 -22.98
CA THR A 335 -12.02 -25.20 -22.13
C THR A 335 -11.22 -26.34 -22.74
N GLY A 336 -10.73 -27.25 -21.90
CA GLY A 336 -9.79 -28.31 -22.28
C GLY A 336 -8.58 -28.33 -21.35
N THR A 337 -7.51 -29.03 -21.74
CA THR A 337 -6.27 -29.07 -20.96
C THR A 337 -5.05 -29.16 -21.89
N PRO A 338 -4.10 -28.20 -21.85
CA PRO A 338 -4.21 -26.90 -21.18
C PRO A 338 -5.19 -25.96 -21.92
N SER A 339 -5.99 -25.21 -21.16
CA SER A 339 -6.86 -24.13 -21.65
C SER A 339 -6.79 -22.93 -20.71
N MET A 340 -7.46 -21.82 -21.04
CA MET A 340 -7.61 -20.69 -20.11
C MET A 340 -8.23 -21.17 -18.79
N ARG A 341 -9.29 -22.00 -18.86
CA ARG A 341 -9.94 -22.55 -17.66
C ARG A 341 -9.01 -23.36 -16.77
N THR A 342 -7.96 -24.00 -17.32
CA THR A 342 -6.94 -24.70 -16.51
C THR A 342 -6.24 -23.75 -15.55
N TYR A 343 -5.81 -22.57 -16.03
CA TYR A 343 -5.08 -21.59 -15.24
C TYR A 343 -6.00 -20.74 -14.36
N GLU A 344 -7.19 -20.40 -14.86
CA GLU A 344 -8.23 -19.73 -14.07
C GLU A 344 -8.67 -20.54 -12.86
N THR A 345 -8.67 -21.88 -12.94
CA THR A 345 -8.97 -22.74 -11.79
C THR A 345 -7.89 -22.66 -10.70
N ILE A 346 -6.63 -22.42 -11.07
CA ILE A 346 -5.54 -22.18 -10.12
C ILE A 346 -5.73 -20.83 -9.42
N VAL A 347 -6.04 -19.78 -10.19
CA VAL A 347 -6.37 -18.44 -9.64
C VAL A 347 -7.58 -18.53 -8.72
N GLN A 348 -8.64 -19.18 -9.17
CA GLN A 348 -9.88 -19.35 -8.42
C GLN A 348 -9.62 -20.05 -7.08
N ASN A 349 -8.91 -21.18 -7.07
CA ASN A 349 -8.56 -21.88 -5.82
C ASN A 349 -7.70 -21.02 -4.88
N ALA A 350 -6.78 -20.22 -5.40
CA ALA A 350 -5.97 -19.31 -4.58
C ALA A 350 -6.83 -18.21 -3.94
N VAL A 351 -7.75 -17.61 -4.70
CA VAL A 351 -8.69 -16.59 -4.20
C VAL A 351 -9.67 -17.18 -3.18
N ASP A 352 -10.23 -18.36 -3.46
CA ASP A 352 -11.24 -19.00 -2.60
C ASP A 352 -10.67 -19.64 -1.31
N ASN A 353 -9.37 -19.98 -1.25
CA ASN A 353 -8.80 -20.81 -0.17
C ASN A 353 -7.43 -20.37 0.38
N ASP A 354 -6.73 -19.41 -0.24
CA ASP A 354 -5.33 -19.06 0.10
C ASP A 354 -5.13 -17.55 0.30
N LEU A 355 -6.19 -16.74 0.39
CA LEU A 355 -6.09 -15.32 0.75
C LEU A 355 -6.42 -15.10 2.23
N GLY A 356 -5.51 -14.42 2.94
CA GLY A 356 -5.78 -13.77 4.22
C GLY A 356 -6.41 -12.39 4.02
N ARG A 357 -6.55 -11.64 5.12
CA ARG A 357 -7.05 -10.26 5.09
C ARG A 357 -6.11 -9.40 4.25
N ASN A 358 -6.66 -8.61 3.32
CA ASN A 358 -5.93 -7.67 2.46
C ASN A 358 -4.90 -8.30 1.50
N ASP A 359 -4.84 -9.63 1.40
CA ASP A 359 -4.14 -10.35 0.33
C ASP A 359 -4.91 -10.25 -1.01
N ALA A 360 -4.22 -10.45 -2.13
CA ALA A 360 -4.86 -10.53 -3.44
C ALA A 360 -4.06 -11.38 -4.44
N VAL A 361 -4.73 -11.83 -5.51
CA VAL A 361 -4.05 -12.36 -6.69
C VAL A 361 -3.96 -11.28 -7.77
N SER A 362 -2.73 -10.86 -8.08
CA SER A 362 -2.42 -10.08 -9.28
C SER A 362 -2.45 -11.02 -10.49
N TYR A 363 -3.37 -10.78 -11.42
CA TYR A 363 -3.66 -11.64 -12.57
C TYR A 363 -3.65 -10.83 -13.88
N SER A 364 -3.06 -11.39 -14.93
CA SER A 364 -2.93 -10.73 -16.24
C SER A 364 -3.14 -11.71 -17.38
N VAL A 365 -3.88 -11.27 -18.40
CA VAL A 365 -4.13 -11.98 -19.66
C VAL A 365 -3.96 -11.03 -20.85
N ILE A 366 -3.05 -11.36 -21.76
CA ILE A 366 -2.68 -10.54 -22.92
C ILE A 366 -2.91 -11.36 -24.20
N PRO A 367 -3.87 -11.00 -25.06
CA PRO A 367 -4.04 -11.63 -26.36
C PRO A 367 -2.87 -11.32 -27.30
N LEU A 368 -2.37 -12.35 -27.97
CA LEU A 368 -1.37 -12.24 -29.02
C LEU A 368 -2.06 -12.28 -30.38
N TYR A 369 -1.84 -11.22 -31.15
CA TYR A 369 -2.29 -11.08 -32.53
C TYR A 369 -1.10 -11.19 -33.48
N GLU A 370 -1.31 -11.69 -34.69
CA GLU A 370 -0.25 -11.79 -35.70
C GLU A 370 0.26 -10.39 -36.11
N ASP A 371 -0.65 -9.43 -36.30
CA ASP A 371 -0.32 -8.08 -36.76
C ASP A 371 -1.25 -6.98 -36.18
N ALA A 372 -1.13 -5.76 -36.72
CA ALA A 372 -1.98 -4.63 -36.38
C ALA A 372 -3.45 -4.77 -36.88
N THR A 373 -3.69 -5.55 -37.93
CA THR A 373 -5.01 -5.69 -38.59
C THR A 373 -5.87 -6.82 -38.04
N SER A 374 -5.25 -7.78 -37.35
CA SER A 374 -5.84 -9.02 -36.89
C SER A 374 -6.99 -8.80 -35.90
N THR A 375 -8.17 -9.31 -36.23
CA THR A 375 -9.39 -9.18 -35.42
C THR A 375 -9.53 -10.29 -34.37
N ILE A 376 -8.78 -11.39 -34.52
CA ILE A 376 -8.80 -12.59 -33.67
C ILE A 376 -7.37 -12.87 -33.18
N PRO A 377 -7.14 -13.17 -31.89
CA PRO A 377 -5.82 -13.53 -31.40
C PRO A 377 -5.48 -15.00 -31.72
N SER A 378 -4.22 -15.27 -32.04
CA SER A 378 -3.72 -16.64 -32.24
C SER A 378 -3.47 -17.38 -30.92
N SER A 379 -3.31 -16.64 -29.82
CA SER A 379 -3.11 -17.17 -28.47
C SER A 379 -3.31 -16.08 -27.39
N VAL A 380 -3.27 -16.45 -26.11
CA VAL A 380 -3.11 -15.52 -24.98
C VAL A 380 -1.89 -15.89 -24.15
N ILE A 381 -1.21 -14.88 -23.59
CA ILE A 381 -0.25 -15.04 -22.48
C ILE A 381 -1.00 -14.78 -21.17
N MET A 382 -0.79 -15.65 -20.17
CA MET A 382 -1.40 -15.56 -18.84
C MET A 382 -0.31 -15.58 -17.76
N SER A 383 -0.45 -14.75 -16.72
CA SER A 383 0.39 -14.81 -15.51
C SER A 383 -0.42 -14.50 -14.25
N ALA A 384 -0.07 -15.13 -13.13
CA ALA A 384 -0.71 -14.91 -11.85
C ALA A 384 0.27 -15.00 -10.68
N THR A 385 0.17 -14.06 -9.76
CA THR A 385 0.99 -13.96 -8.55
C THR A 385 0.08 -13.66 -7.36
N LEU A 386 0.13 -14.53 -6.34
CA LEU A 386 -0.45 -14.22 -5.03
C LEU A 386 0.47 -13.20 -4.36
N GLN A 387 -0.10 -12.09 -3.93
CA GLN A 387 0.55 -11.01 -3.19
C GLN A 387 -0.08 -10.95 -1.80
N ARG A 388 0.76 -10.96 -0.76
CA ARG A 388 0.33 -10.89 0.62
C ARG A 388 0.30 -9.44 1.13
N ALA A 389 -0.44 -9.19 2.20
CA ALA A 389 -0.41 -7.96 2.98
C ALA A 389 0.98 -7.66 3.58
N ASP A 390 1.73 -8.71 3.97
CA ASP A 390 3.11 -8.63 4.51
C ASP A 390 4.18 -8.24 3.46
N GLY A 391 3.78 -7.93 2.22
CA GLY A 391 4.65 -7.61 1.10
C GLY A 391 5.30 -8.82 0.41
N SER A 392 5.14 -10.03 0.96
CA SER A 392 5.62 -11.26 0.30
C SER A 392 4.77 -11.63 -0.92
N SER A 393 5.35 -12.42 -1.83
CA SER A 393 4.62 -12.87 -3.02
C SER A 393 5.05 -14.25 -3.50
N ARG A 394 4.12 -14.95 -4.14
CA ARG A 394 4.31 -16.30 -4.69
C ARG A 394 3.66 -16.39 -6.07
N SER A 395 4.45 -16.69 -7.11
CA SER A 395 3.88 -16.96 -8.43
C SER A 395 3.00 -18.21 -8.37
N LEU A 396 1.76 -18.09 -8.86
CA LEU A 396 0.88 -19.24 -9.08
C LEU A 396 1.20 -19.89 -10.43
N PHE A 397 1.46 -19.05 -11.45
CA PHE A 397 2.06 -19.45 -12.72
C PHE A 397 2.63 -18.24 -13.47
N TRP A 398 3.62 -18.51 -14.33
CA TRP A 398 4.37 -17.50 -15.07
C TRP A 398 4.33 -17.78 -16.58
N PHE A 399 4.11 -16.73 -17.38
CA PHE A 399 4.03 -16.72 -18.85
C PHE A 399 3.48 -18.00 -19.49
N ARG A 400 2.23 -18.33 -19.17
CA ARG A 400 1.53 -19.48 -19.76
C ARG A 400 0.86 -19.06 -21.06
N ILE A 401 1.26 -19.69 -22.16
CA ILE A 401 0.68 -19.45 -23.48
C ILE A 401 -0.45 -20.47 -23.71
N VAL A 402 -1.65 -19.99 -24.03
CA VAL A 402 -2.79 -20.81 -24.46
C VAL A 402 -3.11 -20.47 -25.90
N GLY A 403 -2.92 -21.44 -26.81
CA GLY A 403 -3.22 -21.27 -28.23
C GLY A 403 -4.72 -21.21 -28.52
N ASN A 404 -5.12 -20.38 -29.48
CA ASN A 404 -6.47 -20.35 -30.04
C ASN A 404 -6.70 -21.50 -31.04
N THR A 405 -6.24 -22.70 -30.67
CA THR A 405 -6.22 -23.90 -31.50
C THR A 405 -7.41 -24.79 -31.15
N GLY A 406 -8.18 -25.16 -32.17
CA GLY A 406 -9.37 -26.00 -32.03
C GLY A 406 -9.13 -27.48 -32.34
N PRO A 407 -10.20 -28.29 -32.42
CA PRO A 407 -10.15 -29.64 -32.94
C PRO A 407 -9.49 -29.70 -34.32
N GLY A 408 -8.67 -30.73 -34.57
CA GLY A 408 -7.91 -30.86 -35.82
C GLY A 408 -6.64 -30.01 -35.91
N GLY A 409 -6.32 -29.20 -34.88
CA GLY A 409 -5.06 -28.47 -34.81
C GLY A 409 -5.04 -27.12 -35.55
N VAL A 410 -6.17 -26.69 -36.13
CA VAL A 410 -6.28 -25.36 -36.76
C VAL A 410 -6.34 -24.26 -35.72
N ASN A 411 -5.65 -23.14 -35.97
CA ASN A 411 -5.66 -21.97 -35.11
C ASN A 411 -6.61 -20.89 -35.68
N LEU A 412 -7.45 -20.29 -34.83
CA LEU A 412 -8.49 -19.35 -35.25
C LEU A 412 -7.97 -17.94 -35.60
N GLY A 413 -6.76 -17.60 -35.14
CA GLY A 413 -6.15 -16.28 -35.31
C GLY A 413 -4.88 -16.29 -36.18
N ASN A 414 -4.80 -17.24 -37.12
CA ASN A 414 -3.71 -17.45 -38.08
C ASN A 414 -4.31 -17.83 -39.46
#